data_AF-M1AMN9-F1
#
_entry.id   AF-M1AMN9-F1
#
_cell.length_a   1.000
_cell.length_b   1.000
_cell.length_c   1.000
_cell.angle_alpha   90.00
_cell.angle_beta   90.00
_cell.angle_gamma   90.00
#
_symmetry.space_group_name_H-M   'P 1'
#
loop_
_entity.id
_entity.type
_entity.pdbx_description
1 polymer ?
#
loop_
_entity_poly.entity_id
_entity_poly.type
_entity_poly.pdbx_seq_one_letter_code
_entity_poly.pdbx_strand_id
1 'polypeptide(L)'
;MQCNDVVIERKIDEKITQFIDKVKKHPNQKHQICVSFYESKNKQTSWFTKKVEHRYWEHWYVNLNVAHHPKPDSGKSRDSKVVNPEESAPDEREAWHSGLELSLREVLFQIINFVKEKKDHIPLIENLEGASFPFEITISR
;
A
#
# COMPACT_ATOMS: atom_id res chain seq x y z
N MET A 1 -15.21 -4.60 -2.39
CA MET A 1 -15.00 -5.37 -1.14
C MET A 1 -14.29 -4.43 -0.18
N GLN A 2 -14.87 -4.16 0.98
CA GLN A 2 -14.24 -3.40 2.07
C GLN A 2 -14.18 -4.29 3.32
N CYS A 3 -13.26 -4.02 4.23
CA CYS A 3 -13.05 -4.84 5.43
C CYS A 3 -14.22 -4.70 6.43
N ASN A 4 -15.05 -3.66 6.29
CA ASN A 4 -16.19 -3.32 7.17
C ASN A 4 -15.83 -3.19 8.66
N ASP A 5 -14.54 -3.17 9.00
CA ASP A 5 -14.02 -2.91 10.33
C ASP A 5 -13.48 -1.48 10.37
N VAL A 6 -14.19 -0.59 11.06
CA VAL A 6 -13.89 0.84 11.10
C VAL A 6 -12.50 1.13 11.68
N VAL A 7 -11.98 0.28 12.58
CA VAL A 7 -10.65 0.46 13.15
C VAL A 7 -9.58 0.14 12.13
N ILE A 8 -9.78 -0.93 11.36
CA ILE A 8 -8.88 -1.32 10.27
C ILE A 8 -8.91 -0.28 9.16
N GLU A 9 -10.10 0.14 8.71
CA GLU A 9 -10.26 1.14 7.64
C GLU A 9 -9.57 2.47 8.03
N ARG A 10 -9.76 2.94 9.27
CA ARG A 10 -9.08 4.15 9.75
C ARG A 10 -7.55 4.01 9.72
N LYS A 11 -7.02 2.88 10.18
CA LYS A 11 -5.57 2.61 10.16
C LYS A 11 -5.02 2.57 8.73
N ILE A 12 -5.80 2.07 7.77
CA ILE A 12 -5.44 2.07 6.34
C ILE A 12 -5.43 3.52 5.82
N ASP A 13 -6.46 4.31 6.07
CA ASP A 13 -6.56 5.71 5.63
C ASP A 13 -5.41 6.58 6.20
N GLU A 14 -5.06 6.39 7.47
CA GLU A 14 -3.91 7.06 8.09
C GLU A 14 -2.60 6.70 7.37
N LYS A 15 -2.42 5.44 6.97
CA LYS A 15 -1.22 4.98 6.25
C LYS A 15 -1.18 5.47 4.81
N ILE A 16 -2.32 5.54 4.13
CA ILE A 16 -2.46 6.16 2.80
C ILE A 16 -2.02 7.62 2.88
N THR A 17 -2.52 8.36 3.87
CA THR A 17 -2.15 9.77 4.07
C THR A 17 -0.65 9.93 4.31
N GLN A 18 -0.06 9.11 5.19
CA GLN A 18 1.39 9.10 5.44
C GLN A 18 2.21 8.80 4.18
N PHE A 19 1.74 7.87 3.35
CA PHE A 19 2.39 7.53 2.08
C PHE A 19 2.37 8.71 1.11
N ILE A 20 1.19 9.33 0.91
CA ILE A 20 1.03 10.50 0.03
C ILE A 20 1.97 11.63 0.47
N ASP A 21 2.06 11.91 1.76
CA ASP A 21 2.95 12.95 2.28
C ASP A 21 4.43 12.64 2.04
N LYS A 22 4.84 11.37 2.18
CA LYS A 22 6.22 10.94 1.86
C LYS A 22 6.54 11.08 0.39
N VAL A 23 5.62 10.67 -0.49
CA VAL A 23 5.76 10.81 -1.94
C VAL A 23 5.88 12.28 -2.32
N LYS A 24 5.02 13.15 -1.80
CA LYS A 24 5.07 14.60 -2.07
C LYS A 24 6.39 15.23 -1.62
N LYS A 25 6.92 14.81 -0.46
CA LYS A 25 8.21 15.31 0.07
C LYS A 25 9.41 14.77 -0.72
N HIS A 26 9.31 13.56 -1.25
CA HIS A 26 10.40 12.85 -1.94
C HIS A 26 9.91 12.22 -3.26
N PRO A 27 9.60 13.03 -4.29
CA PRO A 27 8.95 12.58 -5.52
C PRO A 27 9.78 11.62 -6.37
N ASN A 28 11.12 11.69 -6.25
CA ASN A 28 12.06 10.87 -7.01
C ASN A 28 12.49 9.61 -6.25
N GLN A 29 12.01 9.41 -5.02
CA GLN A 29 12.27 8.19 -4.27
C GLN A 29 11.21 7.15 -4.60
N LYS A 30 11.66 5.91 -4.85
CA LYS A 30 10.75 4.77 -4.81
C LYS A 30 10.35 4.55 -3.36
N HIS A 31 9.10 4.16 -3.16
CA HIS A 31 8.56 3.82 -1.86
C HIS A 31 7.91 2.45 -1.96
N GLN A 32 8.09 1.63 -0.93
CA GLN A 32 7.48 0.32 -0.83
C GLN A 32 6.56 0.30 0.39
N ILE A 33 5.35 -0.20 0.21
CA ILE A 33 4.43 -0.48 1.32
C ILE A 33 4.57 -1.96 1.64
N CYS A 34 4.73 -2.30 2.91
CA CYS A 34 4.70 -3.68 3.37
C CYS A 34 3.58 -3.87 4.39
N VAL A 35 2.76 -4.90 4.17
CA VAL A 35 1.79 -5.40 5.16
C VAL A 35 2.38 -6.67 5.75
N SER A 36 2.56 -6.70 7.07
CA SER A 36 3.17 -7.84 7.76
C SER A 36 2.22 -8.40 8.79
N PHE A 37 1.99 -9.71 8.75
CA PHE A 37 1.15 -10.43 9.72
C PHE A 37 2.02 -11.13 10.76
N TYR A 38 1.58 -11.11 12.01
CA TYR A 38 2.35 -11.65 13.12
C TYR A 38 1.49 -12.30 14.21
N GLU A 39 2.13 -13.15 15.00
CA GLU A 39 1.61 -13.60 16.29
C GLU A 39 2.26 -12.79 17.42
N SER A 40 1.45 -12.41 18.42
CA SER A 40 1.99 -11.81 19.64
C SER A 40 2.32 -12.92 20.63
N LYS A 41 3.61 -13.14 20.92
CA LYS A 41 4.01 -14.03 22.01
C LYS A 41 4.28 -13.23 23.27
N ASN A 42 3.46 -13.43 24.29
CA ASN A 42 3.76 -12.95 25.63
C ASN A 42 4.68 -13.97 26.30
N LYS A 43 5.99 -13.71 26.36
CA LYS A 43 6.88 -14.52 27.20
C LYS A 43 6.44 -14.31 28.66
N GLN A 44 6.49 -15.39 29.46
CA GLN A 44 6.20 -15.36 30.89
C GLN A 44 6.73 -14.08 31.52
N THR A 45 5.90 -13.44 32.34
CA THR A 45 6.19 -12.27 33.16
C THR A 45 7.43 -12.53 34.02
N SER A 46 8.61 -12.31 33.45
CA SER A 46 9.79 -12.00 34.25
C SER A 46 9.53 -10.60 34.79
N TRP A 47 9.50 -10.52 36.12
CA TRP A 47 9.07 -9.42 36.99
C TRP A 47 9.60 -8.00 36.71
N PHE A 48 10.34 -7.76 35.62
CA PHE A 48 10.83 -6.43 35.25
C PHE A 48 10.77 -6.03 33.78
N THR A 49 10.23 -6.85 32.85
CA THR A 49 10.02 -6.34 31.48
C THR A 49 8.96 -7.14 30.75
N LYS A 50 7.76 -6.57 30.55
CA LYS A 50 6.84 -7.06 29.52
C LYS A 50 7.40 -6.65 28.15
N LYS A 51 8.26 -7.49 27.57
CA LYS A 51 8.67 -7.36 26.17
C LYS A 51 7.73 -8.23 25.34
N VAL A 52 6.74 -7.60 24.71
CA VAL A 52 5.90 -8.27 23.72
C VAL A 52 6.76 -8.50 22.48
N GLU A 53 6.89 -9.76 22.06
CA GLU A 53 7.66 -10.14 20.88
C GLU A 53 6.69 -10.51 19.76
N HIS A 54 6.88 -9.90 18.59
CA HIS A 54 6.12 -10.24 17.39
C HIS A 54 6.85 -11.30 16.59
N ARG A 55 6.18 -12.41 16.30
CA ARG A 55 6.66 -13.43 15.37
C ARG A 55 5.93 -13.24 14.04
N TYR A 56 6.60 -12.60 13.09
CA TYR A 56 6.06 -12.39 11.76
C TYR A 56 6.05 -13.70 10.97
N TRP A 57 4.92 -14.02 10.36
CA TRP A 57 4.72 -15.25 9.60
C TRP A 57 4.41 -14.98 8.12
N GLU A 58 4.04 -13.75 7.75
CA GLU A 58 3.80 -13.37 6.36
C GLU A 58 4.08 -11.89 6.10
N HIS A 59 4.59 -11.58 4.90
CA HIS A 59 4.88 -10.23 4.44
C HIS A 59 4.39 -10.04 3.01
N TRP A 60 3.64 -8.97 2.79
CA TRP A 60 3.12 -8.56 1.48
C TRP A 60 3.74 -7.23 1.08
N TYR A 61 4.60 -7.25 0.07
CA TYR A 61 5.26 -6.06 -0.45
C TYR A 61 4.49 -5.51 -1.65
N VAL A 62 3.98 -4.29 -1.50
CA VAL A 62 3.29 -3.54 -2.55
C VAL A 62 4.24 -2.46 -3.06
N ASN A 63 4.76 -2.69 -4.27
CA ASN A 63 5.62 -1.73 -4.96
C ASN A 63 4.76 -0.72 -5.70
N LEU A 64 4.91 0.56 -5.38
CA LEU A 64 4.15 1.63 -6.01
C LEU A 64 5.08 2.52 -6.83
N ASN A 65 4.72 2.73 -8.09
CA ASN A 65 5.36 3.71 -8.95
C ASN A 65 4.43 4.91 -9.09
N VAL A 66 4.89 6.06 -8.62
CA VAL A 66 4.12 7.31 -8.76
C VAL A 66 4.47 7.91 -10.10
N ALA A 67 3.57 7.75 -11.06
CA ALA A 67 3.66 8.44 -12.34
C ALA A 67 3.68 9.94 -12.09
N HIS A 68 4.76 10.60 -12.50
CA HIS A 68 4.74 12.05 -12.66
C HIS A 68 4.07 12.34 -14.00
N HIS A 69 3.12 13.27 -14.02
CA HIS A 69 2.73 13.87 -15.28
C HIS A 69 3.99 14.37 -15.98
N PRO A 70 4.20 14.04 -17.28
CA PRO A 70 5.30 14.62 -18.02
C PRO A 70 5.15 16.14 -17.91
N LYS A 71 6.13 16.79 -17.26
CA LYS A 71 6.25 18.23 -17.38
C LYS A 71 6.42 18.51 -18.87
N PRO A 72 5.70 19.48 -19.45
CA PRO A 72 6.01 19.92 -20.80
C PRO A 72 7.48 20.32 -20.79
N ASP A 73 8.29 19.63 -21.61
CA ASP A 73 9.71 19.88 -21.72
C ASP A 73 9.93 21.39 -21.87
N SER A 74 10.73 21.96 -20.98
CA SER A 74 11.18 23.34 -21.06
C SER A 74 12.26 23.48 -22.15
N GLY A 75 11.99 22.95 -23.34
CA GLY A 75 12.76 23.12 -24.55
C GLY A 75 12.27 24.36 -25.27
N LYS A 76 13.12 25.40 -25.31
CA LYS A 76 12.91 26.66 -26.02
C LYS A 76 12.22 26.48 -27.38
N SER A 77 10.97 26.93 -27.49
CA SER A 77 10.41 27.41 -28.76
C SER A 77 9.58 28.66 -28.49
N ARG A 78 9.91 29.73 -29.19
CA ARG A 78 9.20 31.01 -29.16
C ARG A 78 7.89 30.82 -29.92
N ASP A 79 6.80 30.56 -29.21
CA ASP A 79 5.51 31.17 -29.49
C ASP A 79 4.54 30.85 -28.35
N SER A 80 4.02 31.92 -27.74
CA SER A 80 3.20 31.87 -26.54
C SER A 80 1.81 31.31 -26.85
N LYS A 81 1.59 30.05 -26.50
CA LYS A 81 0.27 29.59 -26.06
C LYS A 81 0.45 28.93 -24.71
N VAL A 82 0.02 29.64 -23.66
CA VAL A 82 -0.03 29.16 -22.29
C VAL A 82 -0.98 27.97 -22.29
N VAL A 83 -0.44 26.75 -22.38
CA VAL A 83 -1.20 25.52 -22.14
C VAL A 83 -1.22 25.32 -20.64
N ASN A 84 -2.42 25.49 -20.07
CA ASN A 84 -2.65 25.21 -18.67
C ASN A 84 -2.44 23.71 -18.40
N PRO A 85 -1.82 23.32 -17.27
CA PRO A 85 -1.66 21.91 -16.86
C PRO A 85 -2.96 21.10 -16.69
N GLU A 86 -4.11 21.75 -16.82
CA GLU A 86 -5.45 21.16 -16.62
C GLU A 86 -5.97 20.43 -17.88
N GLU A 87 -5.30 20.58 -19.01
CA GLU A 87 -5.77 20.18 -20.33
C GLU A 87 -5.03 18.95 -20.89
N SER A 88 -4.94 17.89 -20.08
CA SER A 88 -4.74 16.56 -20.67
C SER A 88 -5.97 16.22 -21.52
N ALA A 89 -5.77 15.74 -22.75
CA ALA A 89 -6.89 15.38 -23.62
C ALA A 89 -7.76 14.34 -22.90
N PRO A 90 -9.10 14.45 -22.96
CA PRO A 90 -10.00 13.53 -22.25
C PRO A 90 -9.69 12.06 -22.55
N ASP A 91 -9.30 11.76 -23.79
CA ASP A 91 -8.90 10.44 -24.28
C ASP A 91 -7.64 9.88 -23.57
N GLU A 92 -6.63 10.72 -23.31
CA GLU A 92 -5.42 10.30 -22.58
C GLU A 92 -5.73 9.97 -21.12
N ARG A 93 -6.61 10.75 -20.48
CA ARG A 93 -7.02 10.48 -19.10
C ARG A 93 -7.82 9.17 -19.01
N GLU A 94 -8.75 8.95 -19.93
CA GLU A 94 -9.54 7.71 -19.98
C GLU A 94 -8.67 6.47 -20.22
N ALA A 95 -7.69 6.55 -21.13
CA ALA A 95 -6.72 5.49 -21.35
C ALA A 95 -5.87 5.22 -20.10
N TRP A 96 -5.41 6.26 -19.41
CA TRP A 96 -4.68 6.14 -18.14
C TRP A 96 -5.51 5.49 -17.04
N HIS A 97 -6.75 5.92 -16.84
CA HIS A 97 -7.67 5.35 -15.88
C HIS A 97 -7.95 3.87 -16.17
N SER A 98 -8.18 3.52 -17.43
CA SER A 98 -8.41 2.14 -17.87
C SER A 98 -7.20 1.25 -17.62
N GLY A 99 -5.98 1.73 -17.93
CA GLY A 99 -4.75 1.00 -17.67
C GLY A 99 -4.50 0.74 -16.18
N LEU A 100 -4.77 1.74 -15.33
CA LEU A 100 -4.70 1.59 -13.87
C LEU A 100 -5.72 0.57 -13.34
N GLU A 101 -6.95 0.61 -13.83
CA GLU A 101 -7.99 -0.34 -13.45
C GLU A 101 -7.61 -1.79 -13.81
N LEU A 102 -7.10 -2.01 -15.03
CA LEU A 102 -6.62 -3.32 -15.45
C LEU A 102 -5.47 -3.82 -14.57
N SER A 103 -4.47 -2.98 -14.31
CA SER A 103 -3.33 -3.34 -13.45
C SER A 103 -3.79 -3.69 -12.03
N LEU A 104 -4.72 -2.92 -11.47
CA LEU A 104 -5.28 -3.20 -10.15
C LEU A 104 -6.03 -4.54 -10.13
N ARG A 105 -6.84 -4.81 -11.16
CA ARG A 105 -7.58 -6.06 -11.30
C ARG A 105 -6.64 -7.27 -11.38
N GLU A 106 -5.56 -7.16 -12.14
CA GLU A 106 -4.53 -8.21 -12.24
C GLU A 106 -3.87 -8.48 -10.88
N VAL A 107 -3.49 -7.44 -10.14
CA VAL A 107 -2.90 -7.57 -8.80
C VAL A 107 -3.88 -8.24 -7.83
N LEU A 108 -5.16 -7.86 -7.85
CA LEU A 108 -6.18 -8.49 -7.00
C LEU A 108 -6.33 -9.99 -7.30
N PHE A 109 -6.30 -10.39 -8.58
CA PHE A 109 -6.30 -11.80 -8.94
C PHE A 109 -5.03 -12.53 -8.49
N GLN A 110 -3.87 -11.89 -8.59
CA GLN A 110 -2.62 -12.46 -8.08
C GLN A 110 -2.69 -12.70 -6.57
N ILE A 111 -3.25 -11.77 -5.80
CA ILE A 111 -3.47 -11.94 -4.35
C ILE A 111 -4.36 -13.17 -4.08
N ILE A 112 -5.51 -13.28 -4.76
CA ILE A 112 -6.43 -14.41 -4.59
C ILE A 112 -5.73 -15.74 -4.90
N ASN A 113 -4.99 -15.80 -6.01
CA ASN A 113 -4.28 -17.01 -6.41
C ASN A 113 -3.17 -17.38 -5.42
N PHE A 114 -2.40 -16.40 -4.95
CA PHE A 114 -1.31 -16.63 -4.00
C PHE A 114 -1.82 -17.12 -2.65
N VAL A 115 -2.87 -16.50 -2.12
CA VAL A 115 -3.53 -16.95 -0.88
C VAL A 115 -4.05 -18.37 -1.04
N LYS A 116 -4.64 -18.70 -2.19
CA LYS A 116 -5.14 -20.05 -2.48
C LYS A 116 -4.01 -21.09 -2.53
N GLU A 117 -2.88 -20.75 -3.16
CA GLU A 117 -1.74 -21.65 -3.34
C GLU A 117 -0.93 -21.84 -2.06
N LYS A 118 -0.79 -20.81 -1.24
CA LYS A 118 0.09 -20.80 -0.06
C LYS A 118 -0.65 -20.94 1.28
N LYS A 119 -1.94 -21.28 1.29
CA LYS A 119 -2.75 -21.34 2.53
C LYS A 119 -2.17 -22.18 3.69
N ASP A 120 -1.27 -23.12 3.41
CA ASP A 120 -0.77 -24.09 4.40
C ASP A 120 0.18 -23.46 5.44
N HIS A 121 0.71 -22.26 5.21
CA HIS A 121 1.57 -21.55 6.19
C HIS A 121 0.77 -20.71 7.20
N ILE A 122 -0.55 -20.58 7.04
CA ILE A 122 -1.39 -19.74 7.91
C ILE A 122 -1.47 -20.38 9.30
N PRO A 123 -1.10 -19.65 10.38
CA PRO A 123 -1.11 -20.21 11.73
C PRO A 123 -2.54 -20.51 12.22
N LEU A 124 -2.62 -21.41 13.20
CA LEU A 124 -3.88 -21.73 13.87
C LEU A 124 -4.39 -20.52 14.66
N ILE A 125 -5.69 -20.26 14.57
CA ILE A 125 -6.34 -19.13 15.23
C ILE A 125 -6.59 -19.51 16.70
N GLU A 126 -5.66 -19.16 17.60
CA GLU A 126 -5.81 -19.46 19.03
C GLU A 126 -6.56 -18.37 19.81
N ASN A 127 -6.52 -17.09 19.38
CA ASN A 127 -7.17 -15.96 20.05
C ASN A 127 -7.48 -14.80 19.07
N LEU A 128 -8.53 -14.92 18.26
CA LEU A 128 -9.03 -13.79 17.46
C LEU A 128 -10.05 -13.00 18.30
N GLU A 129 -9.61 -11.96 19.03
CA GLU A 129 -10.53 -10.97 19.62
C GLU A 129 -11.05 -9.94 18.58
N GLY A 130 -10.92 -10.23 17.28
CA GLY A 130 -11.32 -9.33 16.18
C GLY A 130 -11.42 -10.06 14.83
N ALA A 131 -11.68 -9.31 13.75
CA ALA A 131 -11.91 -9.85 12.41
C ALA A 131 -10.64 -10.19 11.60
N SER A 132 -9.44 -9.94 12.14
CA SER A 132 -8.17 -10.12 11.43
C SER A 132 -7.04 -10.64 12.33
N PHE A 133 -6.06 -11.30 11.72
CA PHE A 133 -4.76 -11.52 12.38
C PHE A 133 -4.09 -10.18 12.74
N PRO A 134 -3.26 -10.13 13.79
CA PRO A 134 -2.45 -8.96 14.08
C PRO A 134 -1.56 -8.59 12.88
N PHE A 135 -1.52 -7.31 12.54
CA PHE A 135 -0.78 -6.82 11.39
C PHE A 135 -0.19 -5.43 11.60
N GLU A 136 0.88 -5.14 10.86
CA GLU A 136 1.45 -3.81 10.72
C GLU A 136 1.56 -3.39 9.26
N ILE A 137 1.51 -2.08 9.03
CA ILE A 137 1.72 -1.48 7.72
C ILE A 137 2.93 -0.55 7.85
N THR A 138 3.98 -0.86 7.10
CA THR A 138 5.22 -0.09 7.04
C THR A 138 5.38 0.53 5.66
N ILE A 139 6.01 1.71 5.62
CA ILE A 139 6.33 2.44 4.39
C ILE A 139 7.83 2.68 4.40
N SER A 140 8.56 1.92 3.60
CA SER A 140 10.02 2.02 3.46
C SER A 140 10.40 2.75 2.17
N ARG A 141 11.68 3.15 2.09
CA ARG A 141 12.32 3.53 0.83
C ARG A 141 12.67 2.29 0.02
#